data_AF-A0A7Y5BC59-F1
#
_entry.id   AF-A0A7Y5BC59-F1
#
_cell.length_a   1.000
_cell.length_b   1.000
_cell.length_c   1.000
_cell.angle_alpha   90.00
_cell.angle_beta   90.00
_cell.angle_gamma   90.00
#
_symmetry.space_group_name_H-M   'P 1'
#
loop_
_entity.id
_entity.type
_entity.pdbx_description
1 polymer ?
#
loop_
_entity_poly.entity_id
_entity_poly.type
_entity_poly.pdbx_seq_one_letter_code
_entity_poly.pdbx_strand_id
1 'polypeptide(L)' 'MQQNEIIFAITKEDLQFEAQEKIGRELTDDEIRIAKKGLESGLLTDIETIYQTIFNEMINNARN' A
#
# COMPACT_ATOMS: atom_id res chain seq x y z
N MET A 1 -18.63 12.52 -14.58
CA MET A 1 -18.53 11.48 -13.53
C MET A 1 -17.08 11.03 -13.51
N GLN A 2 -16.38 11.16 -12.39
CA GLN A 2 -15.03 10.60 -12.27
C GLN A 2 -15.15 9.07 -12.26
N GLN A 3 -14.36 8.39 -13.08
CA GLN A 3 -14.20 6.94 -12.97
C GLN A 3 -13.51 6.66 -11.64
N ASN A 4 -14.10 5.77 -10.82
CA ASN A 4 -13.43 5.24 -9.64
C ASN A 4 -12.31 4.32 -10.11
N GLU A 5 -11.16 4.91 -10.40
CA GLU A 5 -9.95 4.19 -10.77
C GLU A 5 -9.13 3.88 -9.52
N ILE A 6 -8.69 2.62 -9.41
CA ILE A 6 -7.82 2.20 -8.32
C ILE A 6 -6.39 2.63 -8.68
N ILE A 7 -5.85 3.59 -7.94
CA ILE A 7 -4.46 4.06 -8.11
C ILE A 7 -3.46 3.15 -7.39
N PHE A 8 -3.86 2.52 -6.29
CA PHE A 8 -3.05 1.60 -5.52
C PHE A 8 -3.92 0.58 -4.78
N ALA A 9 -3.55 -0.69 -4.83
CA ALA A 9 -4.19 -1.76 -4.08
C ALA A 9 -3.19 -2.86 -3.73
N ILE A 10 -3.43 -3.52 -2.60
CA ILE A 10 -2.78 -4.77 -2.21
C ILE A 10 -3.89 -5.81 -2.11
N THR A 11 -3.80 -6.86 -2.90
CA THR A 11 -4.77 -7.95 -2.90
C THR A 11 -4.45 -8.98 -1.80
N LYS A 12 -5.41 -9.86 -1.51
CA LYS A 12 -5.15 -11.00 -0.61
C LYS A 12 -4.08 -11.93 -1.19
N GLU A 13 -4.03 -12.08 -2.51
CA GLU A 13 -3.03 -12.91 -3.19
C GLU A 13 -1.62 -12.34 -3.04
N ASP A 14 -1.45 -11.02 -3.17
CA ASP A 14 -0.16 -10.35 -2.93
C ASP A 14 0.32 -10.61 -1.49
N LEU A 15 -0.59 -10.47 -0.53
CA LEU A 15 -0.29 -10.72 0.87
C LEU A 15 0.07 -12.20 1.13
N GLN A 16 -0.63 -13.14 0.51
CA GLN A 16 -0.33 -14.57 0.65
C GLN A 16 0.99 -14.94 -0.03
N PHE A 17 1.32 -14.33 -1.17
CA PHE A 17 2.61 -14.50 -1.82
C PHE A 17 3.76 -14.07 -0.90
N GLU A 18 3.65 -12.88 -0.31
CA GLU A 18 4.63 -12.39 0.66
C GLU A 18 4.75 -13.30 1.89
N ALA A 19 3.63 -13.86 2.37
CA ALA A 19 3.65 -14.80 3.48
C ALA A 19 4.34 -16.12 3.09
N GLN A 20 4.04 -16.66 1.90
CA GLN A 20 4.69 -17.86 1.40
C GLN A 20 6.21 -17.67 1.29
N GLU A 21 6.66 -16.52 0.77
CA GLU A 21 8.09 -16.20 0.63
C GLU A 21 8.79 -15.96 1.98
N LYS A 22 8.16 -15.25 2.93
CA LYS A 22 8.81 -14.86 4.19
C LYS A 22 8.69 -15.88 5.31
N ILE A 23 7.57 -16.61 5.38
CA ILE A 23 7.27 -17.54 6.48
C ILE A 23 6.98 -18.97 5.99
N GLY A 24 7.00 -19.23 4.69
CA GLY A 24 6.91 -20.58 4.11
C GLY A 24 5.52 -21.20 4.07
N ARG A 25 4.47 -20.42 4.35
CA ARG A 25 3.07 -20.88 4.33
C ARG A 25 2.10 -19.73 4.11
N GLU A 26 0.87 -20.09 3.75
CA GLU A 26 -0.26 -19.16 3.75
C GLU A 26 -0.66 -18.73 5.17
N LEU A 27 -1.15 -17.50 5.26
CA LEU A 27 -1.78 -16.92 6.42
C LEU A 27 -3.21 -17.45 6.59
N THR A 28 -3.57 -17.69 7.84
CA THR A 28 -4.95 -17.88 8.26
C THR A 28 -5.73 -16.57 8.20
N ASP A 29 -7.07 -16.61 8.24
CA ASP A 29 -7.90 -15.40 8.21
C ASP A 29 -7.63 -14.46 9.38
N ASP A 30 -7.30 -14.99 10.56
CA ASP A 30 -6.90 -14.19 11.72
C ASP A 30 -5.56 -13.48 11.51
N GLU A 31 -4.59 -14.16 10.90
CA GLU A 31 -3.30 -13.59 10.55
C GLU A 31 -3.42 -12.54 9.45
N ILE A 32 -4.30 -12.77 8.46
CA ILE A 32 -4.64 -11.77 7.44
C ILE A 32 -5.21 -10.51 8.10
N ARG A 33 -6.09 -10.66 9.10
CA ARG A 33 -6.65 -9.52 9.84
C ARG A 33 -5.56 -8.75 10.58
N ILE A 34 -4.57 -9.43 11.14
CA ILE A 34 -3.42 -8.78 11.81
C ILE A 34 -2.55 -8.07 10.77
N ALA A 35 -2.21 -8.73 9.67
CA ALA A 35 -1.40 -8.16 8.59
C ALA A 35 -2.07 -6.92 7.98
N LYS A 36 -3.39 -6.97 7.74
CA LYS A 36 -4.15 -5.81 7.25
C LYS A 36 -4.04 -4.61 8.19
N LYS A 37 -4.17 -4.81 9.51
CA LYS A 37 -3.98 -3.72 10.48
C LYS A 37 -2.57 -3.15 10.45
N GLY A 38 -1.56 -4.01 10.30
CA GLY A 38 -0.16 -3.58 10.16
C GLY A 38 0.07 -2.76 8.90
N LEU A 39 -0.43 -3.24 7.76
CA LEU A 39 -0.36 -2.54 6.47
C LEU A 39 -1.07 -1.19 6.53
N GLU A 40 -2.27 -1.13 7.08
CA GLU A 40 -3.01 0.13 7.26
C GLU A 40 -2.22 1.12 8.13
N SER A 41 -1.69 0.67 9.27
CA SER A 41 -0.92 1.55 10.16
C SER A 41 0.39 2.05 9.52
N GLY A 42 1.14 1.17 8.86
CA GLY A 42 2.41 1.54 8.23
C GLY A 42 2.18 2.46 7.03
N LEU A 43 1.33 2.04 6.10
CA LEU A 43 1.08 2.80 4.89
C LEU A 43 0.40 4.14 5.20
N LEU A 44 -0.59 4.21 6.08
CA LEU A 44 -1.26 5.49 6.39
C LEU A 44 -0.34 6.50 7.06
N THR A 45 0.64 6.05 7.84
CA THR A 45 1.60 6.96 8.50
C THR A 45 2.52 7.60 7.46
N ASP A 46 2.95 6.84 6.47
CA ASP A 46 3.95 7.30 5.49
C ASP A 46 3.30 7.95 4.25
N ILE A 47 2.05 7.63 3.93
CA ILE A 47 1.42 8.04 2.67
C ILE A 47 1.23 9.57 2.57
N GLU A 48 0.99 10.26 3.67
CA GLU A 48 0.88 11.73 3.67
C GLU A 48 2.22 12.37 3.26
N THR A 49 3.32 11.91 3.84
CA THR A 49 4.67 12.36 3.50
C THR A 49 5.04 12.01 2.06
N ILE A 50 4.66 10.82 1.60
CA ILE A 50 4.87 10.37 0.22
C ILE A 50 4.12 11.28 -0.75
N TYR A 51 2.84 11.60 -0.51
CA TYR A 51 2.08 12.50 -1.39
C TYR A 51 2.65 13.91 -1.41
N GLN A 52 3.06 14.45 -0.26
CA GLN A 52 3.72 15.76 -0.22
C GLN A 52 4.99 15.76 -1.07
N THR A 53 5.81 14.70 -0.97
CA THR A 53 7.03 14.56 -1.77
C THR A 53 6.71 14.49 -3.27
N ILE A 54 5.79 13.61 -3.67
CA ILE A 54 5.37 13.43 -5.07
C ILE A 54 4.86 14.74 -5.65
N PHE A 55 3.96 15.44 -4.94
CA PHE A 55 3.37 16.68 -5.45
C PHE A 55 4.39 17.81 -5.52
N ASN A 56 5.30 17.92 -4.54
CA ASN A 56 6.38 18.89 -4.59
C ASN A 56 7.29 18.66 -5.80
N GLU A 57 7.66 17.41 -6.08
CA GLU A 57 8.45 17.05 -7.25
C GLU A 57 7.73 17.38 -8.57
N MET A 58 6.45 17.03 -8.68
CA MET A 58 5.63 17.34 -9.86
C MET A 58 5.55 18.86 -10.12
N ILE A 59 5.32 19.66 -9.06
CA ILE A 59 5.24 21.12 -9.16
C ILE A 59 6.59 21.73 -9.55
N ASN A 60 7.69 21.21 -9.00
CA ASN A 60 9.04 21.70 -9.33
C ASN A 60 9.42 21.37 -10.78
N ASN A 61 9.08 20.18 -11.28
CA ASN A 61 9.32 19.80 -12.67
C ASN A 61 8.48 20.63 -13.66
N ALA A 62 7.25 21.00 -13.32
CA ALA A 62 6.39 21.81 -14.19
C ALA A 62 6.81 23.30 -14.29
N ARG A 63 7.73 23.76 -13.44
CA ARG A 63 8.23 25.15 -13.39
C ARG A 63 9.53 25.36 -14.17
N ASN A 64 10.14 24.29 -14.68
CA ASN A 64 11.35 24.31 -15.52
C ASN A 64 10.99 24.09 -16.98
#